data_AF-A0A852WCT8-F1
#
_entry.id   AF-A0A852WCT8-F1
#
_cell.length_a   1.000
_cell.length_b   1.000
_cell.length_c   1.000
_cell.angle_alpha   90.00
_cell.angle_beta   90.00
_cell.angle_gamma   90.00
#
_symmetry.space_group_name_H-M   'P 1'
#
loop_
_entity.id
_entity.type
_entity.pdbx_description
1 polymer ?
#
loop_
_entity_poly.entity_id
_entity_poly.type
_entity_poly.pdbx_seq_one_letter_code
_entity_poly.pdbx_strand_id
1 'polypeptide(L)'
;MSVVFVWVAITTFSGVLIETLLIYPNIFGDVPASLVRSTEFFSEVGPGDVFPVLGMATLVTGLLTVATTWRLRPARSWALMAVAAAVVGEFGFSAWFFWPRNTLMFVEGPAFHATDELVRVAWEFETGHWLRLVLCGVTAVLAFGTLLRLLTPAQVSRSIEQVV
;
A
#
# COMPACT_ATOMS: atom_id res chain seq x y z
N MET A 1 -16.55 -5.89 -8.91
CA MET A 1 -15.77 -4.88 -8.15
C MET A 1 -14.90 -5.52 -7.09
N SER A 2 -15.43 -6.39 -6.22
CA SER A 2 -14.65 -7.10 -5.19
C SER A 2 -13.44 -7.89 -5.71
N VAL A 3 -13.58 -8.61 -6.83
CA VAL A 3 -12.44 -9.32 -7.46
C VAL A 3 -11.34 -8.34 -7.86
N VAL A 4 -11.70 -7.25 -8.54
CA VAL A 4 -10.73 -6.21 -8.95
C VAL A 4 -10.05 -5.60 -7.72
N PHE A 5 -10.81 -5.28 -6.67
CA PHE A 5 -10.26 -4.75 -5.42
C PHE A 5 -9.22 -5.71 -4.79
N VAL A 6 -9.52 -7.01 -4.73
CA VAL A 6 -8.57 -8.03 -4.23
C VAL A 6 -7.30 -8.06 -5.07
N TRP A 7 -7.42 -8.11 -6.40
CA TRP A 7 -6.27 -8.16 -7.29
C TRP A 7 -5.37 -6.93 -7.13
N VAL A 8 -5.96 -5.74 -7.08
CA VAL A 8 -5.20 -4.50 -6.89
C VAL A 8 -4.53 -4.50 -5.51
N ALA A 9 -5.25 -4.84 -4.43
CA ALA A 9 -4.68 -4.88 -3.08
C ALA A 9 -3.51 -5.88 -2.94
N ILE A 10 -3.64 -7.08 -3.53
CA ILE A 10 -2.55 -8.07 -3.55
C ILE A 10 -1.37 -7.58 -4.39
N THR A 11 -1.63 -6.90 -5.50
CA THR A 11 -0.58 -6.34 -6.36
C THR A 11 0.19 -5.24 -5.63
N THR A 12 -0.51 -4.32 -4.96
CA THR A 12 0.09 -3.28 -4.10
C THR A 12 0.93 -3.91 -2.99
N PHE A 13 0.38 -4.89 -2.26
CA PHE A 13 1.12 -5.60 -1.22
C PHE A 13 2.38 -6.29 -1.76
N SER A 14 2.28 -6.97 -2.90
CA SER A 14 3.41 -7.66 -3.52
C SER A 14 4.50 -6.69 -3.96
N GLY A 15 4.13 -5.53 -4.50
CA GLY A 15 5.08 -4.46 -4.83
C GLY A 15 5.81 -3.97 -3.58
N VAL A 16 5.09 -3.65 -2.52
CA VAL A 16 5.65 -3.21 -1.23
C VAL A 16 6.54 -4.29 -0.60
N LEU A 17 6.18 -5.57 -0.76
CA LEU A 17 7.00 -6.70 -0.32
C LEU A 17 8.33 -6.78 -1.08
N ILE A 18 8.29 -6.66 -2.40
CA ILE A 18 9.49 -6.65 -3.25
C ILE A 18 10.36 -5.44 -2.90
N GLU A 19 9.76 -4.26 -2.71
CA GLU A 19 10.50 -3.09 -2.28
C GLU A 19 11.25 -3.35 -0.96
N THR A 20 10.55 -3.87 0.03
CA THR A 20 11.10 -4.10 1.38
C THR A 20 12.22 -5.13 1.38
N LEU A 21 12.05 -6.24 0.65
CA LEU A 21 12.99 -7.36 0.74
C LEU A 21 14.12 -7.31 -0.29
N LEU A 22 13.88 -6.71 -1.45
CA LEU A 22 14.81 -6.75 -2.57
C LEU A 22 15.34 -5.36 -2.92
N ILE A 23 14.48 -4.34 -3.00
CA ILE A 23 14.90 -3.03 -3.52
C ILE A 23 15.62 -2.21 -2.43
N TYR A 24 14.98 -1.98 -1.28
CA TYR A 24 15.51 -1.10 -0.25
C TYR A 24 16.84 -1.52 0.38
N PRO A 25 17.16 -2.81 0.54
CA PRO A 25 18.51 -3.22 0.94
C PRO A 25 19.60 -2.74 -0.05
N ASN A 26 19.28 -2.63 -1.34
CA ASN A 26 20.21 -2.13 -2.36
C ASN A 26 20.24 -0.59 -2.41
N ILE A 27 19.11 0.08 -2.16
CA ILE A 27 19.04 1.55 -2.13
C ILE A 27 19.72 2.12 -0.88
N PHE A 28 19.59 1.47 0.28
CA PHE A 28 20.02 2.01 1.57
C PHE A 28 21.27 1.34 2.17
N GLY A 29 21.85 0.33 1.49
CA GLY A 29 23.00 -0.40 2.01
C GLY A 29 24.33 0.37 2.05
N ASP A 30 24.48 1.44 1.27
CA ASP A 30 25.74 2.22 1.15
C ASP A 30 25.46 3.72 0.94
N VAL A 31 24.68 4.31 1.84
CA VAL A 31 24.28 5.72 1.78
C VAL A 31 25.49 6.62 2.04
N PRO A 32 25.75 7.68 1.23
CA PRO A 32 24.87 8.23 0.20
C PRO A 32 25.15 7.72 -1.22
N ALA A 33 26.22 6.95 -1.44
CA ALA A 33 26.63 6.50 -2.77
C ALA A 33 25.56 5.62 -3.44
N SER A 34 24.83 4.82 -2.66
CA SER A 34 23.71 4.01 -3.16
C SER A 34 22.49 4.85 -3.55
N LEU A 35 22.28 6.03 -2.94
CA LEU A 35 21.16 6.92 -3.31
C LEU A 35 21.36 7.47 -4.72
N VAL A 36 22.57 7.93 -5.05
CA VAL A 36 22.92 8.41 -6.40
C VAL A 36 22.71 7.31 -7.44
N ARG A 37 23.25 6.11 -7.18
CA ARG A 37 23.05 4.94 -8.05
C ARG A 37 21.59 4.55 -8.21
N SER A 38 20.78 4.70 -7.16
CA SER A 38 19.36 4.38 -7.22
C SER A 38 18.59 5.38 -8.08
N THR A 39 18.91 6.67 -7.99
CA THR A 39 18.33 7.70 -8.87
C THR A 39 18.71 7.46 -10.33
N GLU A 40 19.95 7.03 -10.60
CA GLU A 40 20.39 6.63 -11.94
C GLU A 40 19.65 5.37 -12.44
N PHE A 41 19.45 4.38 -11.58
CA PHE A 41 18.73 3.15 -11.93
C PHE A 41 17.24 3.40 -12.24
N PHE A 42 16.59 4.29 -11.48
CA PHE A 42 15.18 4.65 -11.64
C PHE A 42 14.98 5.94 -12.46
N SER A 43 15.84 6.21 -13.44
CA SER A 43 15.81 7.46 -14.21
C SER A 43 14.55 7.65 -15.05
N GLU A 44 13.92 6.56 -15.50
CA GLU A 44 12.73 6.59 -16.37
C GLU A 44 11.43 6.35 -15.62
N VAL A 45 11.42 5.35 -14.73
CA VAL A 45 10.25 4.95 -13.93
C VAL A 45 10.74 4.51 -12.56
N GLY A 46 10.29 5.19 -11.51
CA GLY A 46 10.61 4.86 -10.13
C GLY A 46 9.40 4.39 -9.33
N PRO A 47 9.62 3.97 -8.08
CA PRO A 47 8.54 3.67 -7.13
C PRO A 47 7.52 4.81 -6.98
N GLY A 48 7.98 6.06 -7.04
CA GLY A 48 7.15 7.26 -6.95
C GLY A 48 6.11 7.39 -8.07
N ASP A 49 6.34 6.78 -9.24
CA ASP A 49 5.42 6.84 -10.37
C ASP A 49 4.34 5.76 -10.32
N VAL A 50 4.63 4.64 -9.64
CA VAL A 50 3.80 3.43 -9.65
C VAL A 50 2.93 3.32 -8.39
N PHE A 51 3.53 3.45 -7.21
CA PHE A 51 2.83 3.15 -5.96
C PHE A 51 1.69 4.13 -5.61
N PRO A 52 1.78 5.45 -5.90
CA PRO A 52 0.63 6.33 -5.71
C PRO A 52 -0.57 5.91 -6.55
N VAL A 53 -0.35 5.49 -7.80
CA VAL A 53 -1.42 5.02 -8.70
C VAL A 53 -2.03 3.73 -8.16
N LEU A 54 -1.22 2.77 -7.73
CA LEU A 54 -1.70 1.51 -7.12
C LEU A 54 -2.46 1.75 -5.82
N GLY A 55 -1.98 2.65 -4.96
CA GLY A 55 -2.67 3.02 -3.72
C GLY A 55 -4.02 3.67 -3.99
N MET A 56 -4.08 4.61 -4.94
CA MET A 56 -5.34 5.23 -5.36
C MET A 56 -6.31 4.22 -5.99
N ALA A 57 -5.80 3.30 -6.83
CA ALA A 57 -6.62 2.23 -7.39
C ALA A 57 -7.18 1.31 -6.31
N THR A 58 -6.38 0.99 -5.28
CA THR A 58 -6.81 0.20 -4.11
C THR A 58 -7.95 0.90 -3.38
N LEU A 59 -7.83 2.20 -3.12
CA LEU A 59 -8.86 3.00 -2.46
C LEU A 59 -10.16 3.08 -3.28
N VAL A 60 -10.06 3.42 -4.57
CA VAL A 60 -11.22 3.57 -5.44
C VAL A 60 -11.98 2.25 -5.58
N THR A 61 -11.27 1.17 -5.87
CA THR A 61 -11.89 -0.15 -6.03
C THR A 61 -12.44 -0.70 -4.71
N GLY A 62 -11.81 -0.38 -3.58
CA GLY A 62 -12.30 -0.67 -2.23
C GLY A 62 -13.60 0.07 -1.92
N LEU A 63 -13.67 1.37 -2.18
CA LEU A 63 -14.88 2.18 -1.99
C LEU A 63 -16.04 1.72 -2.89
N LEU A 64 -15.76 1.40 -4.15
CA LEU A 64 -16.75 0.81 -5.06
C LEU A 64 -17.23 -0.56 -4.55
N THR A 65 -16.34 -1.35 -3.96
CA THR A 65 -16.71 -2.62 -3.32
C THR A 65 -17.60 -2.40 -2.11
N VAL A 66 -17.33 -1.42 -1.26
CA VAL A 66 -18.22 -1.02 -0.15
C VAL A 66 -19.60 -0.61 -0.67
N ALA A 67 -19.64 0.26 -1.69
CA ALA A 67 -20.89 0.74 -2.28
C ALA A 67 -21.74 -0.39 -2.86
N THR A 68 -21.13 -1.30 -3.63
CA THR A 68 -21.81 -2.43 -4.27
C THR A 68 -22.23 -3.52 -3.28
N THR A 69 -21.55 -3.63 -2.13
CA THR A 69 -21.85 -4.63 -1.09
C THR A 69 -22.62 -4.05 0.11
N TRP A 70 -23.13 -2.82 0.00
CA TRP A 70 -23.67 -2.06 1.13
C TRP A 70 -24.79 -2.78 1.91
N ARG A 71 -25.61 -3.57 1.22
CA ARG A 71 -26.71 -4.36 1.82
C ARG A 71 -26.24 -5.67 2.47
N LEU A 72 -25.05 -6.15 2.13
CA LEU A 72 -24.49 -7.42 2.62
C LEU A 72 -23.64 -7.15 3.87
N ARG A 73 -24.29 -7.10 5.05
CA ARG A 73 -23.65 -6.66 6.30
C ARG A 73 -22.25 -7.26 6.57
N PRO A 74 -22.01 -8.59 6.42
CA PRO A 74 -20.70 -9.15 6.71
C PRO A 74 -19.65 -8.83 5.64
N ALA A 75 -20.03 -8.75 4.36
CA ALA A 75 -19.10 -8.34 3.31
C ALA A 75 -18.76 -6.86 3.42
N ARG A 76 -19.76 -6.02 3.71
CA ARG A 76 -19.58 -4.57 3.91
C ARG A 76 -18.61 -4.26 5.05
N SER A 77 -18.74 -4.90 6.22
CA SER A 77 -17.85 -4.60 7.34
C SER A 77 -16.39 -4.91 7.02
N TRP A 78 -16.14 -6.02 6.30
CA TRP A 78 -14.81 -6.39 5.85
C TRP A 78 -14.27 -5.42 4.79
N ALA A 79 -15.09 -5.01 3.83
CA ALA A 79 -14.72 -4.03 2.83
C ALA A 79 -14.38 -2.67 3.47
N LEU A 80 -15.16 -2.23 4.46
CA LEU A 80 -14.90 -0.99 5.21
C LEU A 80 -13.60 -1.07 6.01
N MET A 81 -13.33 -2.18 6.68
CA MET A 81 -12.06 -2.38 7.40
C MET A 81 -10.88 -2.37 6.43
N ALA A 82 -11.01 -2.98 5.25
CA ALA A 82 -9.97 -2.98 4.23
C ALA A 82 -9.68 -1.56 3.72
N VAL A 83 -10.73 -0.79 3.41
CA VAL A 83 -10.58 0.62 3.01
C VAL A 83 -9.96 1.45 4.12
N ALA A 84 -10.37 1.27 5.37
CA ALA A 84 -9.78 1.98 6.51
C ALA A 84 -8.29 1.66 6.66
N ALA A 85 -7.90 0.39 6.55
CA ALA A 85 -6.50 -0.02 6.58
C ALA A 85 -5.68 0.61 5.43
N ALA A 86 -6.23 0.62 4.21
CA ALA A 86 -5.60 1.27 3.06
C ALA A 86 -5.44 2.79 3.26
N VAL A 87 -6.47 3.48 3.76
CA VAL A 87 -6.39 4.92 4.05
C VAL A 87 -5.31 5.20 5.09
N VAL A 88 -5.24 4.41 6.16
CA VAL A 88 -4.25 4.61 7.22
C VAL A 88 -2.84 4.28 6.74
N GLY A 89 -2.63 3.13 6.10
CA GLY A 89 -1.29 2.66 5.74
C GLY A 89 -0.75 3.19 4.42
N GLU A 90 -1.54 3.11 3.36
CA GLU A 90 -1.08 3.44 2.01
C GLU A 90 -1.11 4.94 1.74
N PHE A 91 -2.07 5.66 2.31
CA PHE A 91 -2.22 7.09 2.08
C PHE A 91 -1.72 7.93 3.26
N GLY A 92 -2.33 7.79 4.44
CA GLY A 92 -2.06 8.64 5.60
C GLY A 92 -0.64 8.51 6.12
N PHE A 93 -0.24 7.28 6.48
CA PHE A 93 1.13 7.01 6.94
C PHE A 93 2.15 7.32 5.85
N SER A 94 1.85 7.02 4.59
CA SER A 94 2.77 7.28 3.49
C SER A 94 3.03 8.77 3.24
N ALA A 95 1.98 9.57 3.16
CA ALA A 95 2.10 11.01 2.96
C ALA A 95 2.81 11.70 4.12
N TRP A 96 2.52 11.28 5.35
CA TRP A 96 3.09 11.89 6.54
C TRP A 96 4.53 11.45 6.81
N PHE A 97 4.85 10.17 6.62
CA PHE A 97 6.14 9.59 7.00
C PHE A 97 7.13 9.48 5.83
N PHE A 98 6.71 8.95 4.68
CA PHE A 98 7.63 8.65 3.57
C PHE A 98 7.90 9.85 2.67
N TRP A 99 6.91 10.70 2.38
CA TRP A 99 7.12 11.81 1.43
C TRP A 99 8.21 12.79 1.88
N PRO A 100 8.24 13.28 3.14
CA PRO A 100 9.32 14.18 3.57
C PRO A 100 10.70 13.52 3.50
N ARG A 101 10.78 12.23 3.84
CA ARG A 101 12.04 11.46 3.80
C ARG A 101 12.52 11.20 2.38
N ASN A 102 11.61 10.97 1.45
CA ASN A 102 11.94 10.87 0.03
C ASN A 102 12.49 12.18 -0.51
N THR A 103 11.95 13.33 -0.09
CA THR A 103 12.50 14.64 -0.46
C THR A 103 13.96 14.77 0.01
N LEU A 104 14.21 14.51 1.31
CA LEU A 104 15.56 14.59 1.88
C LEU A 104 16.55 13.66 1.16
N MET A 105 16.14 12.44 0.82
CA MET A 105 17.04 11.44 0.24
C MET A 105 17.23 11.56 -1.27
N PHE A 106 16.16 11.82 -2.03
CA PHE A 106 16.17 11.68 -3.50
C PHE A 106 15.97 12.99 -4.26
N VAL A 107 15.40 14.03 -3.63
CA VAL A 107 15.21 15.34 -4.27
C VAL A 107 16.35 16.28 -3.89
N GLU A 108 16.64 16.36 -2.59
CA GLU A 108 17.72 17.18 -2.04
C GLU A 108 19.02 16.38 -2.01
N GLY A 109 19.03 15.25 -1.31
CA GLY A 109 20.13 14.29 -1.32
C GLY A 109 21.46 14.86 -0.81
N PRO A 110 22.61 14.29 -1.23
CA PRO A 110 23.92 14.64 -0.69
C PRO A 110 24.41 16.03 -1.08
N ALA A 111 23.74 16.72 -2.02
CA ALA A 111 24.04 18.09 -2.36
C ALA A 111 23.62 19.09 -1.27
N PHE A 112 22.62 18.72 -0.44
CA PHE A 112 22.04 19.59 0.58
C PHE A 112 22.16 19.03 2.00
N HIS A 113 22.35 17.72 2.16
CA HIS A 113 22.38 17.05 3.46
C HIS A 113 23.72 16.37 3.75
N ALA A 114 24.10 16.39 5.02
CA ALA A 114 25.27 15.65 5.49
C ALA A 114 25.02 14.14 5.44
N THR A 115 26.09 13.37 5.32
CA THR A 115 26.01 11.91 5.17
C THR A 115 25.34 11.23 6.36
N ASP A 116 25.66 11.67 7.58
CA ASP A 116 25.08 11.15 8.82
C ASP A 116 23.56 11.38 8.90
N GLU A 117 23.09 12.54 8.43
CA GLU A 117 21.66 12.81 8.30
C GLU A 117 20.99 11.86 7.30
N LEU A 118 21.56 11.68 6.12
CA LEU A 118 20.99 10.79 5.10
C LEU A 118 20.97 9.33 5.55
N VAL A 119 22.01 8.86 6.23
CA VAL A 119 22.06 7.50 6.80
C VAL A 119 20.96 7.31 7.84
N ARG A 120 20.75 8.30 8.73
CA ARG A 120 19.67 8.25 9.71
C ARG A 120 18.30 8.20 9.03
N VAL A 121 18.07 9.08 8.05
CA VAL A 121 16.79 9.15 7.33
C VAL A 121 16.52 7.86 6.55
N ALA A 122 17.54 7.27 5.93
CA ALA A 122 17.42 5.98 5.24
C ALA A 122 17.03 4.85 6.21
N TRP A 123 17.65 4.79 7.38
CA TRP A 123 17.31 3.81 8.41
C TRP A 123 15.87 3.99 8.94
N GLU A 124 15.44 5.23 9.17
CA GLU A 124 14.06 5.53 9.56
C GLU A 124 13.08 5.11 8.46
N PHE A 125 13.42 5.37 7.20
CA PHE A 125 12.61 5.01 6.04
C PHE A 125 12.43 3.50 5.96
N GLU A 126 13.53 2.73 6.00
CA GLU A 126 13.50 1.26 5.94
C GLU A 126 12.70 0.67 7.10
N THR A 127 12.89 1.19 8.32
CA THR A 127 12.14 0.78 9.50
C THR A 127 10.65 1.06 9.34
N GLY A 128 10.28 2.24 8.85
CA GLY A 128 8.90 2.60 8.56
C GLY A 128 8.28 1.70 7.49
N HIS A 129 9.08 1.22 6.53
CA HIS A 129 8.59 0.39 5.44
C HIS A 129 8.07 -0.97 5.92
N TRP A 130 8.62 -1.53 7.00
CA TRP A 130 8.08 -2.73 7.63
C TRP A 130 6.64 -2.53 8.15
N LEU A 131 6.35 -1.37 8.73
CA LEU A 131 4.97 -1.05 9.14
C LEU A 131 4.05 -0.93 7.92
N ARG A 132 4.51 -0.26 6.85
CA ARG A 132 3.75 -0.17 5.59
C ARG A 132 3.45 -1.55 5.01
N LEU A 133 4.44 -2.44 5.01
CA LEU A 133 4.30 -3.81 4.54
C LEU A 133 3.20 -4.55 5.30
N VAL A 134 3.19 -4.45 6.63
CA VAL A 134 2.16 -5.06 7.47
C VAL A 134 0.78 -4.48 7.14
N LEU A 135 0.65 -3.15 7.01
CA LEU A 135 -0.63 -2.50 6.72
C LEU A 135 -1.16 -2.88 5.33
N CYS A 136 -0.31 -2.92 4.30
CA CYS A 136 -0.69 -3.42 2.97
C CYS A 136 -1.11 -4.90 3.02
N GLY A 137 -0.42 -5.72 3.80
CA GLY A 137 -0.79 -7.13 4.01
C GLY A 137 -2.16 -7.27 4.67
N VAL A 138 -2.44 -6.47 5.70
CA VAL A 138 -3.76 -6.41 6.35
C VAL A 138 -4.84 -6.00 5.35
N THR A 139 -4.61 -4.95 4.56
CA THR A 139 -5.53 -4.53 3.48
C THR A 139 -5.82 -5.68 2.52
N ALA A 140 -4.79 -6.38 2.03
CA ALA A 140 -4.95 -7.49 1.09
C ALA A 140 -5.74 -8.66 1.70
N VAL A 141 -5.46 -9.03 2.96
CA VAL A 141 -6.21 -10.08 3.68
C VAL A 141 -7.67 -9.70 3.89
N LEU A 142 -7.95 -8.46 4.26
CA LEU A 142 -9.33 -7.98 4.45
C LEU A 142 -10.09 -7.89 3.12
N ALA A 143 -9.43 -7.45 2.05
CA ALA A 143 -9.98 -7.47 0.70
C ALA A 143 -10.34 -8.90 0.28
N PHE A 144 -9.42 -9.86 0.47
CA PHE A 144 -9.68 -11.26 0.15
C PHE A 144 -10.81 -11.84 1.00
N GLY A 145 -10.83 -11.53 2.30
CA GLY A 145 -11.91 -11.91 3.21
C GLY A 145 -13.28 -11.31 2.84
N THR A 146 -13.30 -10.13 2.21
CA THR A 146 -14.51 -9.56 1.60
C THR A 146 -15.01 -10.43 0.46
N LEU A 147 -14.11 -10.83 -0.46
CA LEU A 147 -14.47 -11.70 -1.59
C LEU A 147 -15.00 -13.06 -1.13
N LEU A 148 -14.35 -13.72 -0.18
CA LEU A 148 -14.81 -15.01 0.36
C LEU A 148 -16.24 -14.95 0.90
N ARG A 149 -16.59 -13.86 1.59
CA ARG A 149 -17.94 -13.66 2.15
C ARG A 149 -19.01 -13.47 1.08
N LEU A 150 -18.65 -12.88 -0.06
CA LEU A 150 -19.55 -12.76 -1.20
C LEU A 150 -19.75 -14.11 -1.92
N LEU A 151 -18.75 -14.99 -1.89
CA LEU A 151 -18.80 -16.30 -2.53
C LEU A 151 -19.45 -17.38 -1.66
N THR A 152 -19.63 -17.12 -0.35
CA THR A 152 -20.24 -18.11 0.56
C THR A 152 -21.78 -18.11 0.39
N PRO A 153 -22.40 -19.27 0.06
CA PRO A 153 -23.84 -19.35 -0.30
C PRO A 153 -24.84 -18.88 0.76
N ALA A 154 -24.45 -18.84 2.03
CA ALA A 154 -25.33 -18.52 3.15
C ALA A 154 -25.93 -17.09 3.13
N GLN A 155 -25.40 -16.19 2.29
CA GLN A 155 -25.89 -14.81 2.18
C GLN A 155 -26.93 -14.60 1.08
N VAL A 156 -26.92 -15.42 0.02
CA VAL A 156 -27.85 -15.28 -1.10
C VAL A 156 -29.25 -15.74 -0.69
N SER A 157 -29.38 -16.85 0.06
CA SER A 157 -30.70 -17.36 0.47
C SER A 157 -31.43 -16.43 1.45
N ARG A 158 -30.72 -15.81 2.40
CA ARG A 158 -31.32 -14.86 3.36
C ARG A 158 -31.77 -13.55 2.73
N SER A 159 -31.19 -13.15 1.59
CA SER A 159 -31.61 -11.94 0.88
C SER A 159 -32.91 -12.13 0.10
N ILE A 160 -33.22 -13.38 -0.30
CA ILE A 160 -34.48 -13.75 -0.95
C ILE A 160 -35.61 -13.81 0.08
N GLU A 161 -35.36 -14.35 1.28
CA GLU A 161 -36.35 -14.42 2.36
C GLU A 161 -36.74 -13.06 2.98
N GLN A 162 -35.96 -12.00 2.78
CA GLN A 162 -36.28 -10.66 3.31
C GLN A 162 -37.05 -9.78 2.32
N VAL A 163 -37.27 -10.26 1.09
CA VAL A 163 -37.97 -9.53 0.01
C VAL A 163 -39.30 -10.19 -0.35
N VAL A 164 -39.56 -11.40 0.14
CA VAL A 164 -40.84 -12.13 0.06
C VAL A 164 -41.56 -12.02 1.40
#